data_AF-A0AAN7A6J7-F1
#
_entry.id   AF-A0AAN7A6J7-F1
#
_cell.length_a   1.000
_cell.length_b   1.000
_cell.length_c   1.000
_cell.angle_alpha   90.00
_cell.angle_beta   90.00
_cell.angle_gamma   90.00
#
_symmetry.space_group_name_H-M   'P 1'
#
loop_
_entity.id
_entity.type
_entity.pdbx_description
1 polymer ?
#
loop_
_entity_poly.entity_id
_entity_poly.type
_entity_poly.pdbx_seq_one_letter_code
_entity_poly.pdbx_strand_id
1 'polypeptide(L)'
;MDIENEECLLFVDDSNVWIEAQKSAASGISHMPKLTDGDHDPRLRINMVKLVNTLCNGQIQCHFKTKIYDRGANGKEKEVDNSMSSDLIEEAVELRVSAKFRAEDKQRKHRTVFIVITGDRDMLPAVRKVLARDIRVELWGWNSGMVNEYLKERNNNPLFSVKFLDTIFREVSFANYRSTRNTRVVPANTIVIFEPEGLVGQTWDETFVAKTLLQLDRLFYITHSKTGPEIFVKSPEVSNIKAIILKAQELFGEKTTIMSWPVYTSSFNRDVSVIVETSNMFLPLENDNQSSTSPHNTMNEAQLPHGNNTKLGNSPEHEDEHMEAREIQSLSKDPDNQEGWQPVKS
;
A
#
# COMPACT_ATOMS: atom_id res chain seq x y z
N MET A 1 1.44 -0.48 39.69
CA MET A 1 1.52 0.16 38.36
C MET A 1 0.49 -0.57 37.53
N ASP A 2 -0.70 0.01 37.47
CA ASP A 2 -1.76 -0.52 36.60
C ASP A 2 -1.25 -0.41 35.17
N ILE A 3 -1.36 -1.51 34.43
CA ILE A 3 -1.03 -1.55 33.00
C ILE A 3 -2.18 -0.82 32.32
N GLU A 4 -2.08 0.50 32.27
CA GLU A 4 -3.12 1.35 31.71
C GLU A 4 -2.97 1.36 30.20
N ASN A 5 -4.01 0.93 29.48
CA ASN A 5 -4.07 0.89 28.02
C ASN A 5 -3.53 2.20 27.42
N GLU A 6 -2.48 2.11 26.59
CA GLU A 6 -2.00 3.27 25.84
C GLU A 6 -2.96 3.56 24.68
N GLU A 7 -3.07 4.83 24.29
CA GLU A 7 -3.81 5.21 23.07
C GLU A 7 -2.77 5.50 21.99
N CYS A 8 -2.87 4.83 20.84
CA CYS A 8 -1.94 4.99 19.74
C CYS A 8 -2.64 5.66 18.57
N LEU A 9 -2.12 6.82 18.16
CA LEU A 9 -2.56 7.51 16.95
C LEU A 9 -1.52 7.25 15.87
N LEU A 10 -1.90 6.48 14.86
CA LEU A 10 -1.03 6.03 13.78
C LEU A 10 -1.24 6.91 12.54
N PHE A 11 -0.18 7.57 12.10
CA PHE A 11 -0.13 8.40 10.91
C PHE A 11 0.84 7.77 9.92
N VAL A 12 0.37 7.44 8.72
CA VAL A 12 1.19 6.75 7.70
C VAL A 12 1.34 7.60 6.45
N ASP A 13 2.59 7.94 6.13
CA ASP A 13 2.97 8.46 4.81
C ASP A 13 3.19 7.27 3.86
N ASP A 14 2.12 6.88 3.17
CA ASP A 14 2.12 5.69 2.29
C ASP A 14 3.18 5.81 1.19
N SER A 15 3.38 7.02 0.66
CA SER A 15 4.26 7.25 -0.47
C SER A 15 5.74 7.01 -0.13
N ASN A 16 6.21 7.57 0.98
CA ASN A 16 7.57 7.39 1.45
C ASN A 16 7.82 5.93 1.84
N VAL A 17 6.86 5.34 2.58
CA VAL A 17 6.91 3.94 2.97
C VAL A 17 7.02 3.03 1.75
N TRP A 18 6.21 3.27 0.72
CA TRP A 18 6.19 2.42 -0.46
C TRP A 18 7.46 2.57 -1.32
N ILE A 19 7.89 3.80 -1.61
CA ILE A 19 9.06 4.06 -2.47
C ILE A 19 10.33 3.47 -1.85
N GLU A 20 10.57 3.73 -0.57
CA GLU A 20 11.78 3.24 0.11
C GLU A 20 11.75 1.73 0.32
N ALA A 21 10.57 1.13 0.50
CA ALA A 21 10.43 -0.31 0.51
C ALA A 21 10.82 -0.93 -0.84
N GLN A 22 10.40 -0.35 -1.96
CA GLN A 22 10.76 -0.85 -3.30
C GLN A 22 12.26 -0.79 -3.57
N LYS A 23 12.93 0.29 -3.14
CA LYS A 23 14.40 0.39 -3.21
C LYS A 23 15.07 -0.67 -2.36
N SER A 24 14.57 -0.84 -1.13
CA SER A 24 15.04 -1.86 -0.20
C SER A 24 14.94 -3.26 -0.81
N ALA A 25 13.80 -3.61 -1.41
CA ALA A 25 13.62 -4.89 -2.10
C ALA A 25 14.58 -5.08 -3.28
N ALA A 26 14.72 -4.05 -4.15
CA ALA A 26 15.62 -4.13 -5.30
C ALA A 26 17.10 -4.27 -4.92
N SER A 27 17.49 -3.70 -3.77
CA SER A 27 18.87 -3.80 -3.27
C SER A 27 19.25 -5.20 -2.77
N GLY A 28 18.27 -6.09 -2.59
CA GLY A 28 18.45 -7.44 -2.06
C GLY A 28 18.31 -7.48 -0.54
N ILE A 29 17.07 -7.61 -0.06
CA ILE A 29 16.74 -7.70 1.37
C ILE A 29 15.87 -8.93 1.65
N SER A 30 16.15 -9.58 2.79
CA SER A 30 15.41 -10.72 3.33
C SER A 30 15.36 -11.93 2.40
N HIS A 31 14.33 -12.02 1.54
CA HIS A 31 14.03 -13.16 0.67
C HIS A 31 13.98 -12.77 -0.81
N MET A 32 14.18 -11.48 -1.12
CA MET A 32 14.22 -10.97 -2.48
C MET A 32 15.68 -10.86 -2.93
N PRO A 33 16.04 -11.45 -4.09
CA PRO A 33 17.36 -11.26 -4.66
C PRO A 33 17.53 -9.82 -5.13
N LYS A 34 18.79 -9.37 -5.14
CA LYS A 34 19.14 -8.06 -5.69
C LYS A 34 18.82 -8.04 -7.19
N LEU A 35 18.07 -7.04 -7.63
CA LEU A 35 17.76 -6.87 -9.04
C LEU A 35 18.98 -6.34 -9.79
N THR A 36 19.20 -6.88 -10.99
CA THR A 36 20.26 -6.45 -11.90
C THR A 36 19.82 -5.40 -12.91
N ASP A 37 18.50 -5.19 -13.04
CA ASP A 37 17.86 -4.39 -14.06
C ASP A 37 16.99 -3.24 -13.51
N GLY A 38 17.08 -2.95 -12.19
CA GLY A 38 16.37 -1.82 -11.59
C GLY A 38 16.87 -1.49 -10.19
N ASP A 39 16.65 -0.25 -9.77
CA ASP A 39 16.89 0.27 -8.42
C ASP A 39 15.60 0.29 -7.56
N HIS A 40 14.47 -0.10 -8.15
CA HIS A 40 13.17 -0.25 -7.48
C HIS A 40 12.52 -1.57 -7.91
N ASP A 41 11.91 -2.29 -6.97
CA ASP A 41 11.07 -3.45 -7.29
C ASP A 41 9.58 -3.07 -7.27
N PRO A 42 8.96 -2.75 -8.42
CA PRO A 42 7.55 -2.36 -8.49
C PRO A 42 6.57 -3.48 -8.15
N ARG A 43 7.05 -4.72 -7.92
CA ARG A 43 6.22 -5.84 -7.46
C ARG A 43 5.98 -5.79 -5.96
N LEU A 44 6.82 -5.08 -5.21
CA LEU A 44 6.71 -5.03 -3.76
C LEU A 44 5.43 -4.32 -3.31
N ARG A 45 4.77 -4.93 -2.34
CA ARG A 45 3.59 -4.40 -1.64
C ARG A 45 3.84 -4.47 -0.15
N ILE A 46 3.27 -3.51 0.57
CA ILE A 46 3.16 -3.52 2.03
C ILE A 46 1.73 -3.91 2.39
N ASN A 47 1.60 -4.93 3.23
CA ASN A 47 0.33 -5.30 3.83
C ASN A 47 0.10 -4.38 5.04
N MET A 48 -0.74 -3.37 4.85
CA MET A 48 -1.03 -2.37 5.89
C MET A 48 -1.67 -2.96 7.14
N VAL A 49 -2.51 -4.00 7.01
CA VAL A 49 -3.09 -4.72 8.15
C VAL A 49 -2.00 -5.39 8.97
N LYS A 50 -1.09 -6.12 8.31
CA LYS A 50 0.05 -6.75 9.00
C LYS A 50 1.00 -5.72 9.58
N LEU A 51 1.24 -4.60 8.88
CA LEU A 51 2.04 -3.52 9.42
C LEU A 51 1.45 -3.00 10.72
N VAL A 52 0.19 -2.58 10.70
CA VAL A 52 -0.51 -2.11 11.90
C VAL A 52 -0.47 -3.19 12.98
N ASN A 53 -0.87 -4.43 12.69
CA ASN A 53 -0.89 -5.52 13.66
C ASN A 53 0.49 -5.86 14.23
N THR A 54 1.56 -5.81 13.45
CA THR A 54 2.93 -6.04 13.94
C THR A 54 3.35 -4.89 14.87
N LEU A 55 3.00 -3.65 14.55
CA LEU A 55 3.22 -2.50 15.44
C LEU A 55 2.38 -2.63 16.72
N CYS A 56 1.14 -3.12 16.62
CA CYS A 56 0.22 -3.36 17.74
C CYS A 56 0.69 -4.50 18.65
N ASN A 57 1.12 -5.64 18.10
CA ASN A 57 1.49 -6.82 18.87
C ASN A 57 2.79 -6.62 19.67
N GLY A 58 3.63 -5.66 19.27
CA GLY A 58 4.74 -5.18 20.10
C GLY A 58 4.31 -4.33 21.29
N GLN A 59 3.03 -3.94 21.37
CA GLN A 59 2.43 -3.03 22.35
C GLN A 59 1.10 -3.61 22.87
N ILE A 60 1.21 -4.64 23.72
CA ILE A 60 0.17 -5.65 24.05
C ILE A 60 -1.20 -5.10 24.57
N GLN A 61 -1.37 -3.80 24.80
CA GLN A 61 -2.63 -3.20 25.29
C GLN A 61 -2.88 -1.77 24.78
N CYS A 62 -2.87 -1.57 23.45
CA CYS A 62 -3.09 -0.23 22.87
C CYS A 62 -4.39 -0.12 22.08
N HIS A 63 -5.13 0.98 22.25
CA HIS A 63 -6.24 1.35 21.37
C HIS A 63 -5.69 2.14 20.17
N PHE A 64 -5.80 1.59 18.96
CA PHE A 64 -5.28 2.22 17.74
C PHE A 64 -6.36 2.97 16.97
N LYS A 65 -6.02 4.19 16.56
CA LYS A 65 -6.69 4.90 15.48
C LYS A 65 -5.67 5.12 14.38
N THR A 66 -6.03 4.81 13.13
CA THR A 66 -5.13 4.95 11.99
C THR A 66 -5.67 5.92 10.95
N LYS A 67 -4.78 6.79 10.44
CA LYS A 67 -4.98 7.62 9.25
C LYS A 67 -3.86 7.32 8.25
N ILE A 68 -4.25 6.92 7.04
CA ILE A 68 -3.34 6.60 5.93
C ILE A 68 -3.46 7.72 4.89
N TYR A 69 -2.32 8.28 4.51
CA TYR A 69 -2.24 9.41 3.60
C TYR A 69 -1.75 8.93 2.23
N ASP A 70 -2.70 8.54 1.37
CA ASP A 70 -2.42 7.97 0.05
C ASP A 70 -2.09 9.05 -1.00
N ARG A 71 -1.17 8.72 -1.92
CA ARG A 71 -0.95 9.52 -3.13
C ARG A 71 -2.20 9.44 -4.03
N GLY A 72 -2.95 10.53 -4.09
CA GLY A 72 -3.93 10.71 -5.16
C GLY A 72 -3.24 10.64 -6.54
N ALA A 73 -3.83 9.92 -7.50
CA ALA A 73 -3.28 9.69 -8.84
C ALA A 73 -2.95 10.96 -9.66
N ASN A 74 -3.32 12.14 -9.16
CA ASN A 74 -3.26 13.42 -9.87
C ASN A 74 -2.10 14.33 -9.45
N GLY A 75 -1.03 13.80 -8.84
CA GLY A 75 0.19 14.59 -8.55
C GLY A 75 0.05 15.59 -7.40
N LYS A 76 -0.92 15.37 -6.49
CA LYS A 76 -1.16 16.17 -5.28
C LYS A 76 -0.24 15.79 -4.11
N GLU A 77 0.97 15.30 -4.39
CA GLU A 77 1.91 14.80 -3.38
C GLU A 77 2.14 15.81 -2.23
N LYS A 78 2.36 17.08 -2.56
CA LYS A 78 2.52 18.14 -1.54
C LYS A 78 1.27 18.44 -0.70
N GLU A 79 0.09 18.07 -1.17
CA GLU A 79 -1.16 18.25 -0.42
C GLU A 79 -1.25 17.20 0.69
N VAL A 80 -0.74 15.99 0.42
CA VAL A 80 -0.76 14.84 1.34
C VAL A 80 0.13 15.10 2.57
N ASP A 81 1.38 15.56 2.38
CA ASP A 81 2.30 15.87 3.50
C ASP A 81 1.78 17.00 4.38
N ASN A 82 1.18 18.01 3.74
CA ASN A 82 0.57 19.14 4.44
C ASN A 82 -0.65 18.70 5.25
N SER A 83 -1.50 17.83 4.69
CA SER A 83 -2.64 17.25 5.40
C SER A 83 -2.18 16.41 6.60
N MET A 84 -1.23 15.50 6.41
CA MET A 84 -0.68 14.68 7.50
C MET A 84 -0.05 15.57 8.59
N SER A 85 0.73 16.58 8.21
CA SER A 85 1.31 17.54 9.15
C SER A 85 0.23 18.32 9.91
N SER A 86 -0.83 18.75 9.22
CA SER A 86 -1.93 19.50 9.82
C SER A 86 -2.66 18.66 10.86
N ASP A 87 -3.10 17.46 10.47
CA ASP A 87 -3.82 16.53 11.35
C ASP A 87 -2.98 16.15 12.58
N LEU A 88 -1.69 15.86 12.39
CA LEU A 88 -0.77 15.55 13.47
C LEU A 88 -0.68 16.71 14.48
N ILE A 89 -0.66 17.95 14.00
CA ILE A 89 -0.62 19.14 14.86
C ILE A 89 -1.97 19.38 15.53
N GLU A 90 -3.07 19.21 14.79
CA GLU A 90 -4.44 19.42 15.26
C GLU A 90 -4.78 18.48 16.41
N GLU A 91 -4.55 17.18 16.24
CA GLU A 91 -4.76 16.17 17.28
C GLU A 91 -3.93 16.46 18.54
N ALA A 92 -2.69 16.91 18.35
CA ALA A 92 -1.83 17.29 19.47
C ALA A 92 -2.33 18.56 20.17
N VAL A 93 -2.91 19.52 19.44
CA VAL A 93 -3.55 20.72 20.01
C VAL A 93 -4.80 20.32 20.79
N GLU A 94 -5.67 19.50 20.22
CA GLU A 94 -6.91 19.06 20.86
C GLU A 94 -6.62 18.34 22.17
N LEU A 95 -5.71 17.34 22.16
CA LEU A 95 -5.29 16.63 23.37
C LEU A 95 -4.75 17.58 24.43
N ARG A 96 -3.93 18.56 24.03
CA ARG A 96 -3.37 19.55 24.97
C ARG A 96 -4.45 20.47 25.54
N VAL A 97 -5.41 20.92 24.73
CA VAL A 97 -6.48 21.83 25.15
C VAL A 97 -7.41 21.11 26.11
N SER A 98 -7.88 19.91 25.76
CA SER A 98 -8.78 19.11 26.60
C SER A 98 -8.14 18.74 27.94
N ALA A 99 -6.85 18.39 27.94
CA ALA A 99 -6.08 18.11 29.16
C ALA A 99 -5.94 19.28 30.14
N LYS A 100 -6.23 20.53 29.74
CA LYS A 100 -6.25 21.68 30.66
C LYS A 100 -7.52 21.72 31.52
N PHE A 101 -8.61 21.13 31.05
CA PHE A 101 -9.92 21.28 31.68
C PHE A 101 -10.36 20.02 32.44
N ARG A 102 -9.88 18.83 32.04
CA ARG A 102 -10.31 17.56 32.63
C ARG A 102 -9.12 16.71 33.07
N ALA A 103 -9.20 16.13 34.26
CA ALA A 103 -8.16 15.26 34.80
C ALA A 103 -8.02 13.96 33.99
N GLU A 104 -9.13 13.43 33.48
CA GLU A 104 -9.16 12.25 32.61
C GLU A 104 -8.40 12.51 31.30
N ASP A 105 -8.61 13.66 30.65
CA ASP A 105 -7.90 14.02 29.41
C ASP A 105 -6.41 14.28 29.66
N LYS A 106 -6.04 14.72 30.86
CA LYS A 106 -4.63 14.83 31.26
C LYS A 106 -3.96 13.47 31.35
N GLN A 107 -4.65 12.46 31.90
CA GLN A 107 -4.16 11.08 31.89
C GLN A 107 -4.11 10.52 30.46
N ARG A 108 -5.17 10.73 29.67
CA ARG A 108 -5.23 10.32 28.26
C ARG A 108 -4.02 10.83 27.50
N LYS A 109 -3.78 12.15 27.51
CA LYS A 109 -2.61 12.77 26.87
C LYS A 109 -1.29 12.12 27.26
N HIS A 110 -1.10 11.79 28.55
CA HIS A 110 0.14 11.18 29.02
C HIS A 110 0.32 9.74 28.51
N ARG A 111 -0.78 9.01 28.34
CA ARG A 111 -0.80 7.66 27.79
C ARG A 111 -0.80 7.63 26.25
N THR A 112 -1.18 8.72 25.58
CA THR A 112 -1.21 8.77 24.13
C THR A 112 0.21 8.75 23.53
N VAL A 113 0.41 7.91 22.52
CA VAL A 113 1.61 7.84 21.69
C VAL A 113 1.24 8.11 20.25
N PHE A 114 1.94 9.06 19.63
CA PHE A 114 1.81 9.33 18.19
C PHE A 114 2.81 8.44 17.47
N ILE A 115 2.31 7.48 16.70
CA ILE A 115 3.15 6.64 15.85
C ILE A 115 3.13 7.26 14.46
N VAL A 116 4.29 7.69 13.99
CA VAL A 116 4.43 8.37 12.70
C VAL A 116 5.28 7.49 11.80
N ILE A 117 4.73 7.01 10.69
CA ILE A 117 5.47 6.20 9.73
C ILE A 117 5.88 7.07 8.55
N THR A 118 7.14 7.52 8.54
CA THR A 118 7.76 8.29 7.46
C THR A 118 9.28 8.35 7.66
N GLY A 119 10.04 8.50 6.58
CA GLY A 119 11.43 8.94 6.59
C GLY A 119 11.61 10.40 6.19
N ASP A 120 10.55 11.09 5.75
CA ASP A 120 10.64 12.42 5.13
C ASP A 120 11.02 13.50 6.15
N ARG A 121 11.95 14.37 5.77
CA ARG A 121 12.37 15.53 6.55
C ARG A 121 11.25 16.56 6.70
N ASP A 122 10.36 16.66 5.73
CA ASP A 122 9.30 17.68 5.72
C ASP A 122 8.29 17.47 6.85
N MET A 123 8.21 16.25 7.40
CA MET A 123 7.40 15.93 8.59
C MET A 123 8.05 16.33 9.93
N LEU A 124 9.36 16.62 9.96
CA LEU A 124 10.09 16.91 11.20
C LEU A 124 9.55 18.16 11.95
N PRO A 125 9.17 19.28 11.29
CA PRO A 125 8.55 20.40 11.97
C PRO A 125 7.23 20.04 12.68
N ALA A 126 6.42 19.16 12.09
CA ALA A 126 5.17 18.70 12.68
C ALA A 126 5.46 17.81 13.91
N VAL A 127 6.38 16.85 13.78
CA VAL A 127 6.86 16.01 14.90
C VAL A 127 7.36 16.86 16.08
N ARG A 128 8.19 17.88 15.82
CA ARG A 128 8.68 18.81 16.85
C ARG A 128 7.55 19.58 17.54
N LYS A 129 6.51 19.97 16.80
CA LYS A 129 5.34 20.63 17.38
C LYS A 129 4.57 19.69 18.32
N VAL A 130 4.46 18.41 18.01
CA VAL A 130 3.84 17.42 18.93
C VAL A 130 4.69 17.25 20.18
N LEU A 131 5.99 17.05 20.03
CA LEU A 131 6.93 16.91 21.15
C LEU A 131 6.93 18.14 22.08
N ALA A 132 6.85 19.35 21.51
CA ALA A 132 6.75 20.60 22.29
C ALA A 132 5.46 20.71 23.12
N ARG A 133 4.48 19.84 22.87
CA ARG A 133 3.25 19.73 23.66
C ARG A 133 3.34 18.63 24.72
N ASP A 134 4.51 18.04 24.95
CA ASP A 134 4.74 16.98 25.95
C ASP A 134 3.85 15.76 25.66
N ILE A 135 3.94 15.28 24.41
CA ILE A 135 3.27 14.09 23.88
C ILE A 135 4.36 13.18 23.29
N ARG A 136 4.26 11.87 23.56
CA ARG A 136 5.22 10.88 23.09
C ARG A 136 5.07 10.65 21.58
N VAL A 137 6.20 10.57 20.88
CA VAL A 137 6.24 10.26 19.45
C VAL A 137 7.17 9.09 19.18
N GLU A 138 6.69 8.13 18.41
CA GLU A 138 7.44 6.99 17.90
C GLU A 138 7.48 7.06 16.38
N LEU A 139 8.65 7.38 15.82
CA LEU A 139 8.85 7.43 14.38
C LEU A 139 9.30 6.06 13.86
N TRP A 140 8.61 5.57 12.84
CA TRP A 140 9.02 4.41 12.06
C TRP A 140 9.37 4.81 10.64
N GLY A 141 10.48 4.31 10.13
CA GLY A 141 10.82 4.46 8.72
C GLY A 141 11.84 3.44 8.28
N TRP A 142 12.11 3.39 6.98
CA TRP A 142 13.18 2.58 6.42
C TRP A 142 14.53 3.20 6.76
N ASN A 143 15.50 2.38 7.13
CA ASN A 143 16.84 2.86 7.46
C ASN A 143 17.49 3.61 6.28
N SER A 144 17.18 3.24 5.03
CA SER A 144 17.64 3.93 3.82
C SER A 144 17.04 5.32 3.64
N GLY A 145 15.79 5.50 4.05
CA GLY A 145 15.01 6.73 3.86
C GLY A 145 15.00 7.66 5.07
N MET A 146 15.50 7.19 6.23
CA MET A 146 15.47 7.94 7.48
C MET A 146 16.48 9.09 7.45
N VAL A 147 15.99 10.33 7.59
CA VAL A 147 16.88 11.49 7.69
C VAL A 147 17.58 11.58 9.05
N ASN A 148 18.87 11.93 9.03
CA ASN A 148 19.74 11.97 10.22
C ASN A 148 19.24 12.95 11.30
N GLU A 149 18.49 13.97 10.92
CA GLU A 149 17.88 14.94 11.82
C GLU A 149 16.93 14.29 12.83
N TYR A 150 16.22 13.21 12.47
CA TYR A 150 15.41 12.46 13.43
C TYR A 150 16.27 11.74 14.46
N LEU A 151 17.41 11.19 14.06
CA LEU A 151 18.35 10.55 14.99
C LEU A 151 18.97 11.57 15.96
N LYS A 152 19.24 12.78 15.49
CA LYS A 152 19.68 13.90 16.35
C LYS A 152 18.58 14.30 17.33
N GLU A 153 17.34 14.44 16.85
CA GLU A 153 16.19 14.76 17.69
C GLU A 153 15.96 13.71 18.78
N ARG A 154 16.10 12.41 18.44
CA ARG A 154 15.97 11.29 19.38
C ARG A 154 16.94 11.38 20.55
N ASN A 155 18.18 11.79 20.28
CA ASN A 155 19.20 11.92 21.33
C ASN A 155 18.94 13.12 22.26
N ASN A 156 18.16 14.11 21.80
CA ASN A 156 17.88 15.34 22.54
C ASN A 156 16.52 15.33 23.24
N ASN A 157 15.64 14.38 22.93
CA ASN A 157 14.27 14.37 23.43
C ASN A 157 13.85 12.98 23.95
N PRO A 158 13.63 12.81 25.26
CA PRO A 158 13.26 11.51 25.83
C PRO A 158 11.85 11.06 25.44
N LEU A 159 11.00 11.95 24.93
CA LEU A 159 9.66 11.62 24.43
C LEU A 159 9.68 11.15 22.97
N PHE A 160 10.85 11.15 22.31
CA PHE A 160 11.00 10.78 20.92
C PHE A 160 11.80 9.49 20.76
N SER A 161 11.21 8.52 20.06
CA SER A 161 11.89 7.28 19.68
C SER A 161 11.87 7.10 18.16
N VAL A 162 12.90 6.42 17.65
CA VAL A 162 13.03 6.09 16.22
C VAL A 162 13.26 4.60 16.11
N LYS A 163 12.41 3.93 15.33
CA LYS A 163 12.46 2.50 15.02
C LYS A 163 12.52 2.29 13.51
N PHE A 164 13.00 1.11 13.10
CA PHE A 164 13.27 0.80 11.70
C PHE A 164 12.33 -0.29 11.19
N LEU A 165 11.64 0.01 10.09
CA LEU A 165 10.74 -0.93 9.40
C LEU A 165 11.49 -2.13 8.83
N ASP A 166 12.80 -2.01 8.59
CA ASP A 166 13.69 -3.08 8.14
C ASP A 166 13.56 -4.35 9.00
N THR A 167 13.34 -4.18 10.30
CA THR A 167 13.23 -5.29 11.27
C THR A 167 11.98 -6.14 11.06
N ILE A 168 10.91 -5.57 10.49
CA ILE A 168 9.63 -6.22 10.26
C ILE A 168 9.33 -6.41 8.77
N PHE A 169 10.27 -6.06 7.89
CA PHE A 169 10.09 -6.06 6.43
C PHE A 169 9.47 -7.36 5.93
N ARG A 170 9.98 -8.51 6.38
CA ARG A 170 9.50 -9.84 5.94
C ARG A 170 8.06 -10.13 6.34
N GLU A 171 7.62 -9.59 7.47
CA GLU A 171 6.29 -9.85 8.03
C GLU A 171 5.23 -9.01 7.32
N VAL A 172 5.61 -7.78 6.99
CA VAL A 172 4.68 -6.76 6.47
C VAL A 172 4.72 -6.60 4.96
N SER A 173 5.68 -7.20 4.25
CA SER A 173 5.81 -7.07 2.80
C SER A 173 5.57 -8.38 2.05
N PHE A 174 5.16 -8.24 0.78
CA PHE A 174 5.06 -9.34 -0.17
C PHE A 174 5.31 -8.84 -1.59
N ALA A 175 5.70 -9.74 -2.50
CA ALA A 175 5.83 -9.42 -3.91
C ALA A 175 4.61 -9.91 -4.69
N ASN A 176 4.01 -9.00 -5.46
CA ASN A 176 2.95 -9.30 -6.40
C ASN A 176 3.54 -9.45 -7.80
N TYR A 177 3.61 -10.69 -8.28
CA TYR A 177 4.22 -11.01 -9.56
C TYR A 177 3.32 -10.71 -10.76
N ARG A 178 2.07 -10.29 -10.56
CA ARG A 178 1.19 -9.85 -11.64
C ARG A 178 1.43 -8.38 -11.95
N SER A 179 1.39 -8.03 -13.23
CA SER A 179 1.43 -6.61 -13.64
C SER A 179 0.17 -5.89 -13.15
N THR A 180 0.33 -4.77 -12.46
CA THR A 180 -0.81 -3.88 -12.12
C THR A 180 -1.19 -2.96 -13.28
N ARG A 181 -0.30 -2.82 -14.27
CA ARG A 181 -0.57 -2.03 -15.46
C ARG A 181 -1.28 -2.89 -16.50
N ASN A 182 -2.39 -2.38 -17.03
CA ASN A 182 -3.04 -2.92 -18.22
C ASN A 182 -2.18 -2.59 -19.45
N THR A 183 -1.05 -3.28 -19.57
CA THR A 183 -0.17 -3.18 -20.74
C THR A 183 -0.34 -4.41 -21.59
N ARG A 184 -0.48 -4.22 -22.90
CA ARG A 184 -0.39 -5.32 -23.87
C ARG A 184 0.92 -6.09 -23.66
N VAL A 185 0.84 -7.41 -23.79
CA VAL A 185 2.03 -8.27 -23.85
C VAL A 185 2.96 -7.70 -24.93
N VAL A 186 4.24 -7.53 -24.60
CA VAL A 186 5.26 -7.09 -25.58
C VAL A 186 5.96 -8.34 -26.05
N PRO A 187 5.65 -8.85 -27.27
CA PRO A 187 6.14 -10.14 -27.74
C PRO A 187 7.65 -10.33 -27.63
N ALA A 188 8.43 -9.27 -27.88
CA ALA A 188 9.89 -9.31 -27.87
C ALA A 188 10.48 -9.68 -26.50
N ASN A 189 9.78 -9.37 -25.42
CA ASN A 189 10.29 -9.45 -24.05
C ASN A 189 9.52 -10.46 -23.20
N THR A 190 8.80 -11.39 -23.86
CA THR A 190 7.95 -12.37 -23.20
C THR A 190 8.37 -13.79 -23.56
N ILE A 191 8.51 -14.62 -22.54
CA ILE A 191 8.60 -16.07 -22.68
C ILE A 191 7.27 -16.72 -22.31
N VAL A 192 7.05 -17.91 -22.86
CA VAL A 192 5.91 -18.79 -22.56
C VAL A 192 6.46 -20.04 -21.91
N ILE A 193 5.92 -20.38 -20.75
CA ILE A 193 6.24 -21.58 -19.98
C ILE A 193 5.01 -22.48 -20.01
N PHE A 194 5.20 -23.74 -20.36
CA PHE A 194 4.15 -24.75 -20.27
C PHE A 194 4.33 -25.60 -19.03
N GLU A 195 3.23 -25.81 -18.31
CA GLU A 195 3.16 -26.82 -17.26
C GLU A 195 3.46 -28.22 -17.85
N PRO A 196 4.40 -28.99 -17.29
CA PRO A 196 4.71 -30.34 -17.74
C PRO A 196 3.52 -31.28 -17.49
N GLU A 197 3.13 -32.05 -18.52
CA GLU A 197 2.08 -33.05 -18.36
C GLU A 197 2.52 -34.15 -17.37
N GLY A 198 1.64 -34.49 -16.41
CA GLY A 198 1.81 -35.67 -15.54
C GLY A 198 2.60 -35.48 -14.25
N LEU A 199 2.87 -34.24 -13.81
CA LEU A 199 3.43 -33.99 -12.47
C LEU A 199 2.36 -34.11 -11.38
N VAL A 200 2.09 -35.35 -10.97
CA VAL A 200 1.24 -35.62 -9.81
C VAL A 200 2.00 -35.22 -8.54
N GLY A 201 1.56 -34.15 -7.87
CA GLY A 201 1.99 -33.79 -6.52
C GLY A 201 2.85 -32.53 -6.38
N GLN A 202 3.26 -31.87 -7.47
CA GLN A 202 3.92 -30.56 -7.43
C GLN A 202 2.94 -29.52 -7.97
N THR A 203 2.49 -28.58 -7.13
CA THR A 203 1.63 -27.49 -7.59
C THR A 203 2.46 -26.56 -8.47
N TRP A 204 2.23 -26.61 -9.78
CA TRP A 204 2.74 -25.65 -10.76
C TRP A 204 1.98 -24.32 -10.65
N ASP A 205 2.00 -23.77 -9.44
CA ASP A 205 1.35 -22.51 -9.12
C ASP A 205 2.27 -21.30 -9.38
N GLU A 206 1.67 -20.12 -9.38
CA GLU A 206 2.36 -18.84 -9.57
C GLU A 206 3.52 -18.66 -8.58
N THR A 207 3.40 -19.21 -7.36
CA THR A 207 4.43 -19.09 -6.31
C THR A 207 5.66 -19.91 -6.67
N PHE A 208 5.48 -21.13 -7.17
CA PHE A 208 6.59 -21.98 -7.64
C PHE A 208 7.34 -21.33 -8.81
N VAL A 209 6.59 -20.85 -9.81
CA VAL A 209 7.17 -20.19 -10.99
C VAL A 209 7.93 -18.93 -10.59
N ALA A 210 7.33 -18.09 -9.75
CA ALA A 210 7.98 -16.87 -9.27
C ALA A 210 9.26 -17.18 -8.48
N LYS A 211 9.22 -18.11 -7.52
CA LYS A 211 10.42 -18.51 -6.74
C LYS A 211 11.55 -19.01 -7.62
N THR A 212 11.22 -19.77 -8.66
CA THR A 212 12.21 -20.27 -9.61
C THR A 212 12.81 -19.13 -10.43
N LEU A 213 11.98 -18.25 -10.97
CA LEU A 213 12.41 -17.11 -11.79
C LEU A 213 13.15 -16.03 -11.00
N LEU A 214 12.95 -15.92 -9.68
CA LEU A 214 13.71 -15.00 -8.84
C LEU A 214 15.22 -15.27 -8.93
N GLN A 215 15.65 -16.52 -9.19
CA GLN A 215 17.06 -16.87 -9.39
C GLN A 215 17.69 -16.23 -10.64
N LEU A 216 16.88 -15.59 -11.49
CA LEU A 216 17.37 -14.80 -12.62
C LEU A 216 17.87 -13.41 -12.21
N ASP A 217 17.61 -12.97 -10.96
CA ASP A 217 17.97 -11.65 -10.43
C ASP A 217 17.44 -10.49 -11.29
N ARG A 218 16.22 -10.66 -11.82
CA ARG A 218 15.59 -9.76 -12.80
C ARG A 218 14.14 -9.46 -12.49
N LEU A 219 13.69 -8.30 -12.95
CA LEU A 219 12.29 -7.92 -12.93
C LEU A 219 11.51 -8.74 -13.96
N PHE A 220 10.42 -9.36 -13.49
CA PHE A 220 9.48 -10.06 -14.36
C PHE A 220 8.05 -9.96 -13.83
N TYR A 221 7.08 -10.13 -14.74
CA TYR A 221 5.66 -10.26 -14.40
C TYR A 221 5.10 -11.55 -14.98
N ILE A 222 4.27 -12.22 -14.19
CA ILE A 222 3.59 -13.46 -14.53
C ILE A 222 2.16 -13.15 -14.97
N THR A 223 1.68 -13.85 -15.98
CA THR A 223 0.28 -13.84 -16.41
C THR A 223 -0.13 -15.24 -16.80
N HIS A 224 -1.25 -15.72 -16.24
CA HIS A 224 -1.81 -17.02 -16.61
C HIS A 224 -2.72 -16.89 -17.83
N SER A 225 -2.63 -17.88 -18.71
CA SER A 225 -3.63 -18.11 -19.75
C SER A 225 -4.98 -18.45 -19.12
N LYS A 226 -6.06 -17.83 -19.62
CA LYS A 226 -7.43 -18.13 -19.16
C LYS A 226 -7.94 -19.47 -19.69
N THR A 227 -7.34 -19.97 -20.76
CA THR A 227 -7.88 -21.05 -21.59
C THR A 227 -6.94 -22.26 -21.68
N GLY A 228 -5.80 -22.23 -21.00
CA GLY A 228 -4.80 -23.28 -21.13
C GLY A 228 -3.72 -23.26 -20.05
N PRO A 229 -2.78 -24.21 -20.09
CA PRO A 229 -1.74 -24.40 -19.09
C PRO A 229 -0.56 -23.44 -19.26
N GLU A 230 -0.69 -22.41 -20.10
CA GLU A 230 0.40 -21.51 -20.41
C GLU A 230 0.56 -20.41 -19.36
N ILE A 231 1.82 -20.17 -19.01
CA ILE A 231 2.23 -19.06 -18.16
C ILE A 231 3.12 -18.13 -18.97
N PHE A 232 2.70 -16.88 -19.05
CA PHE A 232 3.43 -15.82 -19.74
C PHE A 232 4.28 -15.05 -18.75
N VAL A 233 5.57 -14.91 -19.07
CA VAL A 233 6.52 -14.19 -18.22
C VAL A 233 7.09 -13.03 -19.04
N LYS A 234 6.76 -11.81 -18.63
CA LYS A 234 7.25 -10.58 -19.25
C LYS A 234 8.44 -10.04 -18.47
N SER A 235 9.56 -9.77 -19.13
CA SER A 235 10.74 -9.13 -18.54
C SER A 235 10.95 -7.74 -19.16
N PRO A 236 10.50 -6.65 -18.53
CA PRO A 236 10.41 -5.32 -19.15
C PRO A 236 11.73 -4.82 -19.74
N GLU A 237 12.83 -4.99 -19.00
CA GLU A 237 14.15 -4.41 -19.31
C GLU A 237 15.08 -5.37 -20.09
N VAL A 238 14.56 -6.51 -20.53
CA VAL A 238 15.37 -7.52 -21.24
C VAL A 238 15.33 -7.27 -22.75
N SER A 239 16.50 -7.06 -23.35
CA SER A 239 16.68 -6.99 -24.80
C SER A 239 17.04 -8.33 -25.45
N ASN A 240 17.64 -9.26 -24.68
CA ASN A 240 18.05 -10.58 -25.16
C ASN A 240 17.20 -11.70 -24.51
N ILE A 241 16.00 -11.91 -25.06
CA ILE A 241 15.06 -12.92 -24.55
C ILE A 241 15.61 -14.35 -24.66
N LYS A 242 16.52 -14.63 -25.61
CA LYS A 242 17.13 -15.95 -25.78
C LYS A 242 17.97 -16.35 -24.55
N ALA A 243 18.71 -15.40 -23.99
CA ALA A 243 19.49 -15.64 -22.78
C ALA A 243 18.58 -15.97 -21.57
N ILE A 244 17.41 -15.34 -21.49
CA ILE A 244 16.41 -15.66 -20.46
C ILE A 244 15.84 -17.06 -20.66
N ILE A 245 15.53 -17.44 -21.89
CA ILE A 245 15.01 -18.80 -22.19
C ILE A 245 16.01 -19.86 -21.76
N LEU A 246 17.29 -19.74 -22.13
CA LEU A 246 18.32 -20.72 -21.78
C LEU A 246 18.47 -20.87 -20.26
N LYS A 247 18.57 -19.75 -19.53
CA LYS A 247 18.64 -19.78 -18.06
C LYS A 247 17.38 -20.34 -17.43
N ALA A 248 16.20 -19.99 -17.94
CA ALA A 248 14.95 -20.53 -17.43
C ALA A 248 14.88 -22.05 -17.68
N GLN A 249 15.33 -22.55 -18.84
CA GLN A 249 15.39 -23.99 -19.12
C GLN A 249 16.33 -24.71 -18.16
N GLU A 250 17.47 -24.12 -17.82
CA GLU A 250 18.38 -24.65 -16.79
C GLU A 250 17.70 -24.72 -15.41
N LEU A 251 16.91 -23.70 -15.04
CA LEU A 251 16.25 -23.62 -13.74
C LEU A 251 15.05 -24.58 -13.60
N PHE A 252 14.21 -24.67 -14.64
CA PHE A 252 12.99 -25.50 -14.62
C PHE A 252 13.24 -26.95 -15.06
N GLY A 253 14.41 -27.25 -15.64
CA GLY A 253 14.81 -28.57 -16.10
C GLY A 253 14.18 -28.98 -17.45
N GLU A 254 14.68 -30.10 -17.99
CA GLU A 254 14.40 -30.55 -19.36
C GLU A 254 12.93 -30.89 -19.66
N LYS A 255 12.13 -31.18 -18.62
CA LYS A 255 10.71 -31.53 -18.78
C LYS A 255 9.82 -30.31 -19.04
N THR A 256 10.33 -29.10 -18.83
CA THR A 256 9.57 -27.87 -18.99
C THR A 256 9.76 -27.29 -20.38
N THR A 257 8.67 -27.10 -21.12
CA THR A 257 8.76 -26.42 -22.42
C THR A 257 8.75 -24.91 -22.20
N ILE A 258 9.85 -24.26 -22.58
CA ILE A 258 10.01 -22.80 -22.51
C ILE A 258 10.41 -22.27 -23.88
N MET A 259 9.67 -21.28 -24.38
CA MET A 259 9.92 -20.66 -25.68
C MET A 259 9.63 -19.16 -25.65
N SER A 260 10.07 -18.43 -26.67
CA SER A 260 9.69 -17.02 -26.82
C SER A 260 8.24 -16.89 -27.29
N TRP A 261 7.58 -15.78 -26.95
CA TRP A 261 6.23 -15.50 -27.43
C TRP A 261 6.12 -15.55 -28.97
N PRO A 262 7.03 -14.96 -29.78
CA PRO A 262 6.94 -15.05 -31.23
C PRO A 262 6.92 -16.50 -31.74
N VAL A 263 7.76 -17.37 -31.17
CA VAL A 263 7.78 -18.80 -31.52
C VAL A 263 6.46 -19.46 -31.16
N TYR A 264 5.95 -19.22 -29.95
CA TYR A 264 4.64 -19.73 -29.52
C TYR A 264 3.52 -19.33 -30.49
N THR A 265 3.41 -18.04 -30.84
CA THR A 265 2.36 -17.57 -31.74
C THR A 265 2.45 -18.18 -33.14
N SER A 266 3.65 -18.35 -33.67
CA SER A 266 3.86 -18.98 -34.98
C SER A 266 3.53 -20.48 -34.96
N SER A 267 3.85 -21.18 -33.88
CA SER A 267 3.65 -22.63 -33.76
C SER A 267 2.19 -23.03 -33.51
N PHE A 268 1.44 -22.21 -32.77
CA PHE A 268 0.09 -22.57 -32.33
C PHE A 268 -1.03 -21.79 -33.05
N ASN A 269 -0.68 -20.87 -33.96
CA ASN A 269 -1.62 -20.00 -34.70
C ASN A 269 -2.65 -19.31 -33.77
N ARG A 270 -2.21 -18.95 -32.57
CA ARG A 270 -3.06 -18.30 -31.58
C ARG A 270 -2.75 -16.81 -31.56
N ASP A 271 -3.71 -16.01 -32.01
CA ASP A 271 -3.77 -14.58 -31.68
C ASP A 271 -4.33 -14.46 -30.25
N VAL A 272 -3.53 -14.87 -29.26
CA VAL A 272 -3.95 -14.73 -27.87
C VAL A 272 -3.82 -13.25 -27.55
N SER A 273 -4.92 -12.51 -27.72
CA SER A 273 -5.15 -11.29 -26.96
C SER A 273 -5.25 -11.68 -25.49
N VAL A 274 -4.10 -12.00 -24.87
CA VAL A 274 -4.01 -12.29 -23.44
C VAL A 274 -4.36 -10.97 -22.76
N ILE A 275 -5.62 -10.87 -22.36
CA ILE A 275 -6.05 -9.87 -21.40
C ILE A 275 -5.33 -10.24 -20.12
N VAL A 276 -4.21 -9.56 -19.86
CA VAL A 276 -3.44 -9.69 -18.64
C VAL A 276 -4.38 -9.37 -17.49
N GLU A 277 -4.67 -10.36 -16.65
CA GLU A 277 -5.35 -10.09 -15.39
C GLU A 277 -4.44 -9.20 -14.55
N THR A 278 -4.81 -7.93 -14.47
CA THR A 278 -4.13 -6.98 -13.61
C THR A 278 -4.53 -7.28 -12.18
N SER A 279 -3.54 -7.46 -11.31
CA SER A 279 -3.82 -7.47 -9.88
C SER A 279 -4.04 -6.04 -9.40
N ASN A 280 -5.01 -5.83 -8.50
CA ASN A 280 -5.21 -4.52 -7.88
C ASN A 280 -3.95 -4.07 -7.13
N MET A 281 -3.63 -2.78 -7.20
CA MET A 281 -2.47 -2.19 -6.52
C MET A 281 -2.53 -2.33 -5.00
N PHE A 282 -3.74 -2.51 -4.47
CA PHE A 282 -4.06 -2.61 -3.06
C PHE A 282 -4.83 -3.92 -2.84
N LEU A 283 -4.41 -4.73 -1.88
CA LEU A 283 -5.35 -5.60 -1.20
C LEU A 283 -6.19 -4.63 -0.34
N PRO A 284 -7.52 -4.52 -0.56
CA PRO A 284 -8.37 -3.80 0.36
C PRO A 284 -8.18 -4.41 1.76
N LEU A 285 -8.48 -3.63 2.80
CA LEU A 285 -8.55 -4.10 4.18
C LEU A 285 -9.69 -5.13 4.31
N GLU A 286 -9.52 -6.34 3.76
CA GLU A 286 -10.51 -7.40 3.85
C GLU A 286 -10.28 -8.15 5.17
N ASN A 287 -11.29 -8.09 6.03
CA ASN A 287 -11.45 -8.98 7.16
C ASN A 287 -11.45 -10.42 6.62
N ASP A 288 -10.61 -11.29 7.20
CA ASP A 288 -10.47 -12.73 6.91
C ASP A 288 -11.73 -13.57 7.25
N ASN A 289 -12.95 -13.04 7.03
CA ASN A 289 -14.20 -13.75 7.21
C ASN A 289 -15.15 -13.45 6.06
N GLN A 290 -14.87 -14.03 4.88
CA GLN A 290 -15.94 -14.63 4.06
C GLN A 290 -15.39 -15.58 3.00
N SER A 291 -15.72 -16.85 3.22
CA SER A 291 -15.65 -17.95 2.29
C SER A 291 -16.40 -17.68 0.98
N SER A 292 -15.74 -17.93 -0.14
CA SER A 292 -16.29 -18.51 -1.38
C SER A 292 -17.73 -18.16 -1.79
N THR A 293 -17.89 -17.31 -2.83
CA THR A 293 -18.95 -17.50 -3.83
C THR A 293 -18.57 -16.92 -5.19
N SER A 294 -18.87 -17.72 -6.22
CA SER A 294 -18.62 -17.58 -7.67
C SER A 294 -19.31 -16.37 -8.33
N PRO A 295 -18.88 -15.90 -9.53
CA PRO A 295 -19.48 -14.75 -10.20
C PRO A 295 -20.70 -15.17 -11.05
N HIS A 296 -21.85 -14.52 -10.82
CA HIS A 296 -23.00 -14.62 -11.71
C HIS A 296 -23.19 -13.32 -12.52
N ASN A 297 -23.32 -13.52 -13.84
CA ASN A 297 -23.68 -12.61 -14.92
C ASN A 297 -24.74 -11.54 -14.58
N THR A 298 -24.58 -10.36 -15.18
CA THR A 298 -25.69 -9.72 -15.92
C THR A 298 -25.19 -8.96 -17.14
N MET A 299 -25.78 -9.30 -18.29
CA MET A 299 -25.67 -8.64 -19.59
C MET A 299 -26.54 -7.37 -19.68
N ASN A 300 -26.10 -6.47 -20.57
CA ASN A 300 -26.87 -5.52 -21.41
C ASN A 300 -27.66 -4.40 -20.68
N GLU A 301 -27.78 -3.16 -21.19
CA GLU A 301 -28.06 -2.79 -22.57
C GLU A 301 -27.89 -1.26 -22.83
N ALA A 302 -27.54 -0.96 -24.09
CA ALA A 302 -27.91 0.20 -24.92
C ALA A 302 -27.44 1.64 -24.63
N GLN A 303 -27.15 2.28 -25.77
CA GLN A 303 -26.57 3.58 -26.04
C GLN A 303 -27.65 4.67 -26.30
N LEU A 304 -27.33 5.91 -25.88
CA LEU A 304 -27.52 7.22 -26.57
C LEU A 304 -28.96 7.77 -26.84
N PRO A 305 -29.17 9.06 -27.21
CA PRO A 305 -28.22 10.20 -27.38
C PRO A 305 -28.67 11.58 -26.79
N HIS A 306 -27.78 12.56 -27.00
CA HIS A 306 -27.87 14.03 -26.87
C HIS A 306 -29.21 14.76 -27.16
N GLY A 307 -29.36 15.90 -26.47
CA GLY A 307 -30.19 17.05 -26.88
C GLY A 307 -29.68 18.38 -26.29
N ASN A 308 -29.49 19.38 -27.14
CA ASN A 308 -28.83 20.68 -26.92
C ASN A 308 -29.75 21.82 -26.41
N ASN A 309 -29.10 22.87 -25.90
CA ASN A 309 -29.45 24.32 -25.90
C ASN A 309 -30.62 24.83 -25.01
N THR A 310 -30.37 25.83 -24.13
CA THR A 310 -30.44 27.29 -24.43
C THR A 310 -30.49 28.15 -23.13
N LYS A 311 -29.54 29.10 -23.02
CA LYS A 311 -29.51 30.47 -22.43
C LYS A 311 -30.62 31.09 -21.53
N LEU A 312 -30.13 32.09 -20.76
CA LEU A 312 -30.76 33.21 -19.99
C LEU A 312 -31.35 32.81 -18.63
N GLY A 313 -31.17 33.53 -17.51
CA GLY A 313 -30.58 34.83 -17.20
C GLY A 313 -31.14 35.33 -15.85
N ASN A 314 -30.39 36.21 -15.17
CA ASN A 314 -30.76 37.08 -14.04
C ASN A 314 -30.68 36.53 -12.60
N SER A 315 -29.71 37.08 -11.85
CA SER A 315 -29.80 37.48 -10.44
C SER A 315 -30.59 38.82 -10.33
N PRO A 316 -30.88 39.44 -9.16
CA PRO A 316 -30.36 39.16 -7.81
C PRO A 316 -31.36 39.37 -6.63
N GLU A 317 -30.81 39.24 -5.42
CA GLU A 317 -31.15 39.97 -4.17
C GLU A 317 -32.40 39.59 -3.35
N HIS A 318 -32.16 39.09 -2.14
CA HIS A 318 -32.44 39.75 -0.83
C HIS A 318 -32.00 38.76 0.28
N GLU A 319 -30.99 39.08 1.10
CA GLU A 319 -31.12 39.71 2.43
C GLU A 319 -32.14 39.02 3.34
N ASP A 320 -31.63 38.26 4.31
CA ASP A 320 -32.35 37.94 5.54
C ASP A 320 -31.36 38.03 6.72
N GLU A 321 -31.50 39.11 7.49
CA GLU A 321 -31.21 39.15 8.91
C GLU A 321 -32.45 38.65 9.65
N HIS A 322 -32.35 37.60 10.47
CA HIS A 322 -32.63 37.70 11.91
C HIS A 322 -32.63 36.33 12.62
N MET A 323 -32.13 36.39 13.84
CA MET A 323 -32.11 35.37 14.89
C MET A 323 -33.42 34.60 15.08
N GLU A 324 -33.30 33.30 15.33
CA GLU A 324 -34.10 32.68 16.39
C GLU A 324 -33.32 31.58 17.11
N ALA A 325 -33.19 31.74 18.42
CA ALA A 325 -32.65 30.76 19.34
C ALA A 325 -33.81 29.99 19.97
N ARG A 326 -33.80 28.67 19.82
CA ARG A 326 -34.40 27.56 20.60
C ARG A 326 -34.30 26.36 19.65
N GLU A 327 -33.99 25.14 20.05
CA GLU A 327 -34.29 24.45 21.29
C GLU A 327 -33.44 23.18 21.30
N ILE A 328 -33.08 22.75 22.50
CA ILE A 328 -32.33 21.52 22.75
C ILE A 328 -33.17 20.33 22.28
N GLN A 329 -32.76 19.69 21.19
CA GLN A 329 -33.13 18.32 20.88
C GLN A 329 -31.87 17.50 20.67
N SER A 330 -31.75 16.48 21.51
CA SER A 330 -30.93 15.29 21.40
C SER A 330 -30.34 15.04 20.00
N LEU A 331 -29.08 15.41 19.81
CA LEU A 331 -28.28 14.85 18.72
C LEU A 331 -27.96 13.40 19.09
N SER A 332 -28.75 12.52 18.48
CA SER A 332 -28.37 11.18 18.08
C SER A 332 -26.88 11.09 17.82
N LYS A 333 -26.22 10.13 18.49
CA LYS A 333 -24.90 9.65 18.09
C LYS A 333 -24.97 9.27 16.63
N ASP A 334 -24.44 10.14 15.78
CA ASP A 334 -24.24 9.89 14.37
C ASP A 334 -23.07 8.90 14.24
N PRO A 335 -23.30 7.67 13.76
CA PRO A 335 -22.25 6.67 13.60
C PRO A 335 -21.25 7.01 12.48
N ASP A 336 -21.49 8.06 11.69
CA ASP A 336 -20.62 8.48 10.57
C ASP A 336 -19.67 9.65 10.90
N ASN A 337 -19.54 10.03 12.19
CA ASN A 337 -18.64 11.11 12.64
C ASN A 337 -17.15 10.71 12.75
N GLN A 338 -16.68 9.69 12.00
CA GLN A 338 -15.27 9.30 11.99
C GLN A 338 -14.55 10.06 10.87
N GLU A 339 -13.97 11.20 11.24
CA GLU A 339 -13.19 12.18 10.47
C GLU A 339 -11.92 11.58 9.79
N GLY A 340 -12.10 10.55 8.97
CA GLY A 340 -11.04 9.80 8.29
C GLY A 340 -10.29 8.78 9.15
N TRP A 341 -10.60 8.68 10.45
CA TRP A 341 -10.01 7.69 11.34
C TRP A 341 -10.62 6.29 11.13
N GLN A 342 -9.77 5.28 10.94
CA GLN A 342 -10.20 3.89 10.89
C GLN A 342 -9.84 3.17 12.21
N PRO A 343 -10.82 2.64 12.96
CA PRO A 343 -10.56 1.83 14.15
C PRO A 343 -10.08 0.44 13.72
N VAL A 344 -8.97 -0.01 14.29
CA VAL A 344 -8.43 -1.35 14.04
C VAL A 344 -8.79 -2.22 15.25
N LYS A 345 -9.63 -3.24 15.03
CA LYS A 345 -9.92 -4.24 16.06
C LYS A 345 -8.78 -5.25 16.07
N SER A 346 -8.02 -5.27 17.17
CA SER A 346 -7.03 -6.31 17.48
C SER A 346 -7.67 -7.65 17.80
#